data_AF-A0A1Z9TQF8-F1
#
_entry.id   AF-A0A1Z9TQF8-F1
#
_cell.length_a   1.000
_cell.length_b   1.000
_cell.length_c   1.000
_cell.angle_alpha   90.00
_cell.angle_beta   90.00
_cell.angle_gamma   90.00
#
_symmetry.space_group_name_H-M   'P 1'
#
loop_
_entity.id
_entity.type
_entity.pdbx_description
1 polymer ?
#
loop_
_entity_poly.entity_id
_entity_poly.type
_entity_poly.pdbx_seq_one_letter_code
_entity_poly.pdbx_strand_id
1 'polypeptide(L)'
;MKKKYKILSLLKKIKKSNLSSNLNSLNSEKKKLEQINVELKDLLNNSDFKTGEILNSSQLKNTSSFRNNIQEKIQISQNREGHIDKEISNYIGQITKVQRQEEKIKDKIREDSFIEEKLNELKNDENFKAKRVI
;
A
#
# COMPACT_ATOMS: atom_id res chain seq x y z
N MET A 1 -16.69 -20.02 20.09
CA MET A 1 -16.18 -18.72 19.58
C MET A 1 -14.89 -18.83 18.75
N LYS A 2 -13.97 -19.76 19.05
CA LYS A 2 -12.69 -19.95 18.33
C LYS A 2 -12.77 -20.00 16.79
N LYS A 3 -13.80 -20.65 16.21
CA LYS A 3 -14.00 -20.69 14.74
C LYS A 3 -14.24 -19.28 14.13
N LYS A 4 -15.01 -18.43 14.81
CA LYS A 4 -15.30 -17.05 14.36
C LYS A 4 -14.04 -16.19 14.32
N TYR A 5 -13.22 -16.23 15.36
CA TYR A 5 -11.97 -15.47 15.41
C TYR A 5 -10.92 -15.98 14.42
N LYS A 6 -10.86 -17.31 14.17
CA LYS A 6 -10.03 -17.88 13.09
C LYS A 6 -10.45 -17.37 11.71
N ILE A 7 -11.75 -17.36 11.41
CA ILE A 7 -12.28 -16.81 10.15
C ILE A 7 -11.95 -15.32 10.03
N LEU A 8 -12.19 -14.54 11.09
CA LEU A 8 -11.85 -13.11 11.10
C LEU A 8 -10.37 -12.87 10.86
N SER A 9 -9.48 -13.64 11.49
CA SER A 9 -8.03 -13.54 11.28
C SER A 9 -7.65 -13.84 9.82
N LEU A 10 -8.23 -14.89 9.21
CA LEU A 10 -8.00 -15.21 7.80
C LEU A 10 -8.46 -14.06 6.88
N LEU A 11 -9.64 -13.49 7.12
CA LEU A 11 -10.13 -12.34 6.35
C LEU A 11 -9.20 -11.12 6.47
N LYS A 12 -8.61 -10.86 7.65
CA LYS A 12 -7.63 -9.78 7.82
C LYS A 12 -6.34 -10.04 7.06
N LYS A 13 -5.83 -11.28 7.09
CA LYS A 13 -4.66 -11.67 6.29
C LYS A 13 -4.88 -11.47 4.79
N ILE A 14 -6.02 -11.91 4.26
CA ILE A 14 -6.40 -11.70 2.85
C ILE A 14 -6.44 -10.21 2.53
N LYS A 15 -7.12 -9.41 3.36
CA LYS A 15 -7.20 -7.96 3.16
C LYS A 15 -5.81 -7.30 3.15
N LYS A 16 -4.93 -7.66 4.10
CA LYS A 16 -3.55 -7.15 4.16
C LYS A 16 -2.74 -7.53 2.93
N SER A 17 -2.89 -8.76 2.43
CA SER A 17 -2.24 -9.25 1.22
C SER A 17 -2.64 -8.39 0.01
N ASN A 18 -3.94 -8.15 -0.17
CA ASN A 18 -4.45 -7.34 -1.29
C ASN A 18 -3.92 -5.89 -1.22
N LEU A 19 -3.94 -5.29 -0.03
CA LEU A 19 -3.38 -3.95 0.18
C LEU A 19 -1.88 -3.89 -0.15
N SER A 20 -1.13 -4.93 0.24
CA SER A 20 0.31 -5.01 -0.03
C SER A 20 0.59 -5.20 -1.53
N SER A 21 -0.23 -6.00 -2.22
CA SER A 21 -0.13 -6.16 -3.68
C SER A 21 -0.36 -4.82 -4.40
N ASN A 22 -1.37 -4.06 -3.99
CA ASN A 22 -1.65 -2.75 -4.59
C ASN A 22 -0.50 -1.75 -4.33
N LEU A 23 0.09 -1.76 -3.14
CA LEU A 23 1.29 -0.96 -2.84
C LEU A 23 2.46 -1.32 -3.74
N ASN A 24 2.69 -2.61 -3.99
CA ASN A 24 3.76 -3.05 -4.89
C ASN A 24 3.52 -2.55 -6.31
N SER A 25 2.27 -2.62 -6.80
CA SER A 25 1.91 -2.08 -8.10
C SER A 25 2.17 -0.57 -8.19
N LEU A 26 1.74 0.21 -7.19
CA LEU A 26 1.97 1.66 -7.15
C LEU A 26 3.46 2.01 -7.08
N ASN A 27 4.26 1.27 -6.30
CA ASN A 27 5.70 1.46 -6.26
C ASN A 27 6.36 1.17 -7.62
N SER A 28 5.89 0.15 -8.34
CA SER A 28 6.37 -0.14 -9.68
C SER A 28 6.01 0.97 -10.68
N GLU A 29 4.81 1.55 -10.54
CA GLU A 29 4.36 2.68 -11.36
C GLU A 29 5.18 3.93 -11.05
N LYS A 30 5.43 4.23 -9.78
CA LYS A 30 6.26 5.36 -9.35
C LYS A 30 7.65 5.30 -9.97
N LYS A 31 8.32 4.13 -9.91
CA LYS A 31 9.63 3.93 -10.54
C LYS A 31 9.61 4.17 -12.05
N LYS A 32 8.54 3.72 -12.74
CA LYS A 32 8.38 3.97 -14.17
C LYS A 32 8.21 5.47 -14.46
N LEU A 33 7.44 6.19 -13.64
CA LEU A 33 7.26 7.63 -13.80
C LEU A 33 8.56 8.41 -13.53
N GLU A 34 9.35 8.01 -12.55
CA GLU A 34 10.68 8.56 -12.29
C GLU A 34 11.56 8.43 -13.54
N GLN A 35 11.61 7.24 -14.14
CA GLN A 35 12.36 6.99 -15.37
C GLN A 35 11.84 7.84 -16.54
N ILE A 36 10.53 7.88 -16.76
CA ILE A 36 9.91 8.71 -17.82
C ILE A 36 10.24 10.19 -17.61
N ASN A 37 10.23 10.67 -16.37
CA ASN A 37 10.58 12.06 -16.06
C ASN A 37 12.04 12.39 -16.38
N VAL A 38 12.96 11.45 -16.15
CA VAL A 38 14.37 11.61 -16.54
C VAL A 38 14.48 11.70 -18.06
N GLU A 39 13.89 10.74 -18.78
CA GLU A 39 13.92 10.72 -20.25
C GLU A 39 13.31 11.98 -20.87
N LEU A 40 12.18 12.47 -20.34
CA LEU A 40 11.54 13.70 -20.81
C LEU A 40 12.40 14.95 -20.56
N LYS A 41 13.07 15.03 -19.40
CA LYS A 41 14.01 16.14 -19.10
C LYS A 41 15.21 16.10 -20.03
N ASP A 42 15.75 14.92 -20.31
CA ASP A 42 16.86 14.76 -21.25
C ASP A 42 16.45 15.19 -22.67
N LEU A 43 15.27 14.78 -23.13
CA LEU A 43 14.71 15.23 -24.41
C LEU A 43 14.52 16.75 -24.45
N LEU A 44 14.06 17.35 -23.36
CA LEU A 44 13.89 18.80 -23.28
C LEU A 44 15.23 19.51 -23.42
N ASN A 45 16.24 19.09 -22.65
CA ASN A 45 17.59 19.65 -22.70
C ASN A 45 18.24 19.47 -24.07
N ASN A 46 18.07 18.31 -24.70
CA ASN A 46 18.61 18.02 -26.04
C ASN A 46 17.93 18.84 -27.14
N SER A 47 16.73 19.35 -26.89
CA SER A 47 15.98 20.19 -27.82
C SER A 47 16.22 21.70 -27.64
N ASP A 48 17.16 22.09 -26.78
CA ASP A 48 17.55 23.49 -26.60
C ASP A 48 18.20 24.05 -27.88
N PHE A 49 17.93 25.32 -28.15
CA PHE A 49 18.54 26.04 -29.26
C PHE A 49 20.02 26.27 -28.98
N LYS A 50 20.89 25.94 -29.94
CA LYS A 50 22.33 26.16 -29.78
C LYS A 50 22.67 27.61 -30.11
N THR A 51 23.52 28.22 -29.30
CA THR A 51 24.00 29.57 -29.57
C THR A 51 24.73 29.63 -30.92
N GLY A 52 24.32 30.56 -31.79
CA GLY A 52 24.88 30.70 -33.14
C GLY A 52 24.22 29.82 -34.21
N GLU A 53 23.22 29.02 -33.86
CA GLU A 53 22.47 28.22 -34.83
C GLU A 53 21.52 29.10 -35.67
N ILE A 54 21.62 29.01 -36.99
CA ILE A 54 20.69 29.68 -37.91
C ILE A 54 19.50 28.76 -38.13
N LEU A 55 18.35 29.18 -37.62
CA LEU A 55 17.10 28.44 -37.75
C LEU A 55 16.15 29.18 -38.69
N ASN A 56 15.49 28.43 -39.57
CA ASN A 56 14.36 28.97 -40.31
C ASN A 56 13.09 29.01 -39.42
N SER A 57 12.10 29.77 -39.87
CA SER A 57 10.84 29.97 -39.10
C SER A 57 10.10 28.67 -38.82
N SER A 58 10.15 27.69 -39.73
CA SER A 58 9.51 26.39 -39.55
C SER A 58 10.20 25.57 -38.45
N GLN A 59 11.53 25.52 -38.46
CA GLN A 59 12.33 24.86 -37.42
C GLN A 59 12.06 25.47 -36.05
N LEU A 60 12.07 26.80 -35.95
CA LEU A 60 11.78 27.51 -34.70
C LEU A 60 10.39 27.14 -34.15
N LYS A 61 9.36 27.15 -35.02
CA LYS A 61 7.99 26.81 -34.62
C LYS A 61 7.86 25.35 -34.19
N ASN A 62 8.48 24.43 -34.94
CA ASN A 62 8.44 23.00 -34.63
C ASN A 62 9.14 22.68 -33.31
N THR A 63 10.34 23.21 -33.09
CA THR A 63 11.10 23.02 -31.85
C THR A 63 10.35 23.62 -30.66
N SER A 64 9.79 24.83 -30.80
CA SER A 64 8.98 25.45 -29.75
C SER A 64 7.74 24.62 -29.39
N SER A 65 6.99 24.14 -30.40
CA SER A 65 5.83 23.27 -30.18
C SER A 65 6.23 21.95 -29.50
N PHE A 66 7.34 21.35 -29.92
CA PHE A 66 7.84 20.10 -29.33
C PHE A 66 8.20 20.29 -27.85
N ARG A 67 8.91 21.38 -27.53
CA ARG A 67 9.28 21.73 -26.15
C ARG A 67 8.06 21.94 -25.26
N ASN A 68 7.06 22.66 -25.74
CA ASN A 68 5.79 22.86 -25.01
C ASN A 68 5.11 21.51 -24.71
N ASN A 69 5.06 20.62 -25.70
CA ASN A 69 4.47 19.28 -25.51
C ASN A 69 5.24 18.44 -24.47
N ILE A 70 6.58 18.54 -24.43
CA ILE A 70 7.39 17.87 -23.40
C ILE A 70 7.11 18.46 -22.02
N GLN A 71 7.08 19.78 -21.90
CA GLN A 71 6.80 20.46 -20.63
C GLN A 71 5.42 20.06 -20.09
N GLU A 72 4.40 19.98 -20.94
CA GLU A 72 3.08 19.47 -20.56
C GLU A 72 3.15 18.03 -20.04
N LYS A 73 3.87 17.14 -20.73
CA LYS A 73 4.04 15.74 -20.28
C LYS A 73 4.77 15.64 -18.95
N ILE A 74 5.78 16.49 -18.71
CA ILE A 74 6.47 16.57 -17.41
C ILE A 74 5.49 16.99 -16.32
N GLN A 75 4.66 18.00 -16.56
CA GLN A 75 3.66 18.45 -15.60
C GLN A 75 2.62 17.35 -15.28
N ILE A 76 2.13 16.63 -16.30
CA ILE A 76 1.21 15.51 -16.12
C ILE A 76 1.85 14.41 -15.26
N SER A 77 3.12 14.09 -15.54
CA SER A 77 3.86 13.09 -14.79
C SER A 77 4.05 13.48 -13.32
N GLN A 78 4.41 14.74 -13.03
CA GLN A 78 4.49 15.27 -11.66
C GLN A 78 3.15 15.20 -10.92
N ASN A 79 2.05 15.55 -11.61
CA ASN A 79 0.71 15.46 -11.04
C ASN A 79 0.37 14.01 -10.68
N ARG A 80 0.75 13.04 -11.53
CA ARG A 80 0.54 11.61 -11.27
C ARG A 80 1.39 11.10 -10.12
N GLU A 81 2.64 11.53 -10.00
CA GLU A 81 3.50 11.22 -8.87
C GLU A 81 2.87 11.67 -7.54
N GLY A 82 2.39 12.91 -7.49
CA GLY A 82 1.68 13.43 -6.32
C GLY A 82 0.38 12.68 -6.00
N HIS A 83 -0.32 12.14 -7.01
CA HIS A 83 -1.46 11.26 -6.80
C HIS A 83 -1.06 9.92 -6.19
N ILE A 84 -0.02 9.28 -6.75
CA ILE A 84 0.48 7.99 -6.27
C ILE A 84 0.94 8.09 -4.81
N ASP A 85 1.62 9.18 -4.42
CA ASP A 85 2.06 9.38 -3.04
C ASP A 85 0.88 9.44 -2.05
N LYS A 86 -0.24 10.06 -2.46
CA LYS A 86 -1.48 10.06 -1.66
C LYS A 86 -2.09 8.66 -1.57
N GLU A 87 -2.10 7.90 -2.66
CA GLU A 87 -2.61 6.52 -2.66
C GLU A 87 -1.77 5.58 -1.79
N ILE A 88 -0.43 5.69 -1.89
CA ILE A 88 0.51 4.96 -1.03
C ILE A 88 0.25 5.27 0.44
N SER A 89 0.15 6.56 0.78
CA SER A 89 -0.13 7.01 2.16
C SER A 89 -1.45 6.44 2.69
N ASN A 90 -2.50 6.44 1.87
CA ASN A 90 -3.78 5.84 2.22
C ASN A 90 -3.68 4.32 2.46
N TYR A 91 -3.02 3.59 1.56
CA TYR A 91 -2.85 2.15 1.73
C TYR A 91 -2.02 1.77 2.95
N ILE A 92 -0.95 2.52 3.26
CA ILE A 92 -0.19 2.36 4.50
C ILE A 92 -1.12 2.55 5.71
N GLY A 93 -1.93 3.61 5.72
CA GLY A 93 -2.91 3.85 6.79
C GLY A 93 -3.92 2.71 6.95
N GLN A 94 -4.38 2.11 5.85
CA GLN A 94 -5.28 0.96 5.87
C GLN A 94 -4.59 -0.30 6.40
N ILE A 95 -3.34 -0.55 6.02
CA ILE A 95 -2.55 -1.68 6.53
C ILE A 95 -2.37 -1.56 8.05
N THR A 96 -2.02 -0.38 8.55
CA THR A 96 -1.89 -0.13 9.99
C THR A 96 -3.21 -0.39 10.73
N LYS A 97 -4.35 0.01 10.16
CA LYS A 97 -5.68 -0.31 10.72
C LYS A 97 -5.93 -1.83 10.75
N VAL A 98 -5.55 -2.56 9.71
CA VAL A 98 -5.68 -4.02 9.66
C VAL A 98 -4.80 -4.69 10.71
N GLN A 99 -3.55 -4.24 10.87
CA GLN A 99 -2.62 -4.76 11.88
C GLN A 99 -3.19 -4.60 13.30
N ARG A 100 -3.70 -3.41 13.65
CA ARG A 100 -4.36 -3.18 14.95
C ARG A 100 -5.57 -4.09 15.17
N GLN A 101 -6.32 -4.39 14.10
CA GLN A 101 -7.45 -5.33 14.19
C GLN A 101 -6.97 -6.77 14.40
N GLU A 102 -5.87 -7.18 13.78
CA GLU A 102 -5.26 -8.50 13.99
C GLU A 102 -4.77 -8.67 15.43
N GLU A 103 -4.15 -7.64 16.02
CA GLU A 103 -3.73 -7.65 17.43
C GLU A 103 -4.92 -7.84 18.37
N LYS A 104 -5.98 -7.03 18.20
CA LYS A 104 -7.22 -7.18 18.98
C LYS A 104 -7.84 -8.57 18.85
N ILE A 105 -7.80 -9.18 17.66
CA ILE A 105 -8.29 -10.55 17.46
C ILE A 105 -7.41 -11.56 18.22
N LYS A 106 -6.08 -11.40 18.18
CA LYS A 106 -5.16 -12.28 18.92
C LYS A 106 -5.39 -12.19 20.43
N ASP A 107 -5.56 -10.99 20.97
CA ASP A 107 -5.78 -10.81 22.40
C ASP A 107 -7.10 -11.45 22.85
N LYS A 108 -8.18 -11.26 22.08
CA LYS A 108 -9.45 -11.97 22.35
C LYS A 108 -9.33 -13.48 22.28
N ILE A 109 -8.54 -14.02 21.34
CA ILE A 109 -8.29 -15.47 21.28
C ILE A 109 -7.56 -15.97 22.54
N ARG A 110 -6.62 -15.18 23.06
CA ARG A 110 -5.89 -15.51 24.30
C ARG A 110 -6.81 -15.47 25.52
N GLU A 111 -7.61 -14.40 25.66
CA GLU A 111 -8.60 -14.26 26.73
C GLU A 111 -9.60 -15.43 26.72
N ASP A 112 -10.20 -15.74 25.57
CA ASP A 112 -11.13 -16.87 25.42
C ASP A 112 -10.47 -18.20 25.82
N SER A 113 -9.20 -18.40 25.46
CA SER A 113 -8.47 -19.64 25.77
C SER A 113 -8.19 -19.77 27.26
N PHE A 114 -7.83 -18.68 27.92
CA PHE A 114 -7.63 -18.64 29.37
C PHE A 114 -8.93 -18.91 30.15
N ILE A 115 -10.06 -18.35 29.69
CA ILE A 115 -11.37 -18.62 30.29
C ILE A 115 -11.75 -20.10 30.13
N GLU A 116 -11.56 -20.69 28.94
CA GLU A 116 -11.82 -22.12 28.71
C GLU A 116 -10.96 -23.02 29.61
N GLU A 117 -9.68 -22.67 29.83
CA GLU A 117 -8.78 -23.41 30.72
C GLU A 117 -9.29 -23.39 32.17
N LYS A 118 -9.59 -22.22 32.71
CA LYS A 118 -10.17 -22.07 34.06
C LYS A 118 -11.50 -22.81 34.23
N LEU A 119 -12.36 -22.78 33.21
CA LEU A 119 -13.64 -23.51 33.26
C LEU A 119 -13.43 -25.03 33.29
N ASN A 120 -12.42 -25.53 32.58
CA ASN A 120 -12.08 -26.96 32.62
C ASN A 120 -11.47 -27.37 33.95
N GLU A 121 -10.60 -26.55 34.54
CA GLU A 121 -10.07 -26.76 35.90
C GLU A 121 -11.19 -26.87 36.93
N LEU A 122 -12.12 -25.90 36.94
CA LEU A 122 -13.27 -25.91 37.86
C LEU A 122 -14.15 -27.15 37.71
N LYS A 123 -14.44 -27.56 36.46
CA LYS A 123 -15.21 -28.80 36.20
C LYS A 123 -14.50 -30.05 36.69
N ASN A 124 -13.18 -30.11 36.56
CA ASN A 124 -12.39 -31.24 37.04
C ASN A 124 -12.38 -31.30 38.57
N ASP A 125 -12.29 -30.15 39.24
CA ASP A 125 -12.38 -30.05 40.69
C ASP A 125 -13.77 -30.43 41.24
N GLU A 126 -14.84 -30.01 40.58
CA GLU A 126 -16.22 -30.40 40.93
C GLU A 126 -16.44 -31.90 40.75
N ASN A 127 -15.99 -32.47 39.62
CA ASN A 127 -16.06 -33.91 39.37
C ASN A 127 -15.23 -34.72 40.38
N PHE A 128 -14.08 -34.20 40.81
CA PHE A 128 -13.25 -34.83 41.82
C PHE A 128 -13.92 -34.82 43.20
N LYS A 129 -14.56 -33.71 43.59
CA LYS A 129 -15.33 -33.60 44.83
C LYS A 129 -16.54 -34.53 44.83
N ALA A 130 -17.28 -34.62 43.73
CA ALA A 130 -18.45 -35.50 43.62
C ALA A 130 -18.09 -37.00 43.76
N LYS A 131 -16.93 -37.43 43.25
CA LYS A 131 -16.45 -38.82 43.39
C LYS A 131 -16.01 -39.21 44.81
N ARG A 132 -15.76 -38.25 45.70
CA ARG A 132 -15.38 -38.51 47.11
C ARG A 132 -16.58 -38.60 48.08
N VAL A 133 -17.80 -38.36 47.60
CA VAL A 133 -19.03 -38.35 48.41
C VAL A 133 -19.86 -39.65 48.25
N ILE A 134 -19.29 -40.68 47.61
CA ILE A 134 -19.88 -42.03 47.49
C ILE A 134 -19.09 -43.00 48.37
#